data_AF-A0A418KHU7-F1
#
_entry.id   AF-A0A418KHU7-F1
#
_cell.length_a   1.000
_cell.length_b   1.000
_cell.length_c   1.000
_cell.angle_alpha   90.00
_cell.angle_beta   90.00
_cell.angle_gamma   90.00
#
_symmetry.space_group_name_H-M   'P 1'
#
loop_
_entity.id
_entity.type
_entity.pdbx_description
1 polymer ?
#
loop_
_entity_poly.entity_id
_entity_poly.type
_entity_poly.pdbx_seq_one_letter_code
_entity_poly.pdbx_strand_id
1 'polypeptide(L)'
;MIPRTNAFSRYVGTWFDTTDSADMYIEACERAPKRLAEDADGSFHAIRDEFAAHIRDSSNPPLRGSTQWATDEWYRSIWYDVFGPEAPPGDPYPVPAEDWGSTRVTTYMIYAVNDEEEAMSDGAPEWLAARGLAAKDVYDAIGNATLRRPEPADYAEHLRRLTEAGLREEASSDG
;
A
#
# COMPACT_ATOMS: atom_id res chain seq x y z
N MET A 1 7.64 14.46 -13.22
CA MET A 1 7.81 13.06 -12.79
C MET A 1 8.91 12.96 -11.74
N ILE A 2 8.65 12.32 -10.59
CA ILE A 2 9.72 11.96 -9.65
C ILE A 2 10.42 10.69 -10.17
N PRO A 3 11.75 10.70 -10.40
CA PRO A 3 12.45 9.52 -10.87
C PRO A 3 12.38 8.42 -9.82
N ARG A 4 12.09 7.19 -10.27
CA ARG A 4 12.13 6.02 -9.39
C ARG A 4 13.57 5.78 -8.95
N THR A 5 13.83 5.84 -7.65
CA THR A 5 15.17 5.58 -7.12
C THR A 5 15.46 4.09 -7.13
N ASN A 6 16.75 3.73 -7.22
CA ASN A 6 17.17 2.34 -7.05
C ASN A 6 16.82 1.81 -5.65
N ALA A 7 16.82 2.70 -4.65
CA ALA A 7 16.43 2.38 -3.28
C ALA A 7 14.95 1.99 -3.21
N PHE A 8 14.05 2.81 -3.76
CA PHE A 8 12.62 2.51 -3.83
C PHE A 8 12.32 1.24 -4.62
N SER A 9 12.93 1.10 -5.79
CA SER A 9 12.78 -0.09 -6.65
C SER A 9 13.15 -1.38 -5.92
N ARG A 10 14.27 -1.38 -5.20
CA ARG A 10 14.73 -2.51 -4.40
C ARG A 10 13.84 -2.73 -3.18
N TYR A 11 13.39 -1.65 -2.54
CA TYR A 11 12.53 -1.74 -1.38
C TYR A 11 11.18 -2.40 -1.73
N VAL A 12 10.51 -1.91 -2.78
CA VAL A 12 9.23 -2.44 -3.24
C VAL A 12 9.37 -3.85 -3.82
N GLY A 13 10.38 -4.09 -4.67
CA GLY A 13 10.56 -5.36 -5.36
C GLY A 13 11.15 -6.50 -4.53
N THR A 14 11.59 -6.25 -3.29
CA THR A 14 12.14 -7.30 -2.41
C THR A 14 11.30 -7.51 -1.17
N TRP A 15 10.87 -6.43 -0.49
CA TRP A 15 10.19 -6.55 0.81
C TRP A 15 8.68 -6.75 0.70
N PHE A 16 8.07 -6.38 -0.43
CA PHE A 16 6.62 -6.50 -0.64
C PHE A 16 6.25 -7.51 -1.72
N ASP A 17 7.20 -8.34 -2.15
CA ASP A 17 6.92 -9.50 -2.97
C ASP A 17 6.36 -10.63 -2.10
N THR A 18 5.14 -11.06 -2.39
CA THR A 18 4.44 -12.15 -1.68
C THR A 18 4.35 -13.43 -2.52
N THR A 19 5.12 -13.54 -3.61
CA THR A 19 4.99 -14.66 -4.57
C THR A 19 5.37 -16.01 -3.94
N ASP A 20 6.35 -16.03 -3.04
CA ASP A 20 6.85 -17.25 -2.39
C ASP A 20 6.37 -17.42 -0.92
N SER A 21 6.26 -16.32 -0.16
CA SER A 21 5.72 -16.30 1.21
C SER A 21 5.29 -14.87 1.61
N ALA A 22 4.33 -14.76 2.53
CA ALA A 22 3.96 -13.48 3.14
C ALA A 22 4.91 -13.05 4.28
N ASP A 23 5.81 -13.92 4.74
CA ASP A 23 6.67 -13.65 5.92
C ASP A 23 7.52 -12.39 5.75
N MET A 24 8.12 -12.20 4.56
CA MET A 24 8.93 -11.01 4.28
C MET A 24 8.08 -9.73 4.28
N TYR A 25 6.83 -9.82 3.84
CA TYR A 25 5.88 -8.71 3.85
C TYR A 25 5.51 -8.34 5.29
N ILE A 26 5.18 -9.34 6.12
CA ILE A 26 4.84 -9.16 7.54
C ILE A 26 6.03 -8.53 8.27
N GLU A 27 7.23 -9.10 8.12
CA GLU A 27 8.47 -8.60 8.72
C GLU A 27 8.77 -7.15 8.29
N ALA A 28 8.52 -6.82 7.02
CA ALA A 28 8.72 -5.46 6.52
C ALA A 28 7.78 -4.45 7.20
N CYS A 29 6.50 -4.80 7.36
CA CYS A 29 5.49 -3.95 7.98
C CYS A 29 5.76 -3.75 9.47
N GLU A 30 6.09 -4.82 10.20
CA GLU A 30 6.35 -4.74 11.64
C GLU A 30 7.63 -3.98 11.98
N ARG A 31 8.64 -4.04 11.09
CA ARG A 31 9.88 -3.28 11.27
C ARG A 31 9.80 -1.83 10.83
N ALA A 32 8.82 -1.46 10.02
CA ALA A 32 8.72 -0.12 9.45
C ALA A 32 8.63 1.00 10.50
N PRO A 33 7.84 0.89 11.59
CA PRO A 33 7.82 1.91 12.64
C PRO A 33 9.18 2.15 13.27
N LYS A 34 9.92 1.07 13.56
CA LYS A 34 11.28 1.15 14.10
C LYS A 34 12.23 1.79 13.10
N ARG A 35 12.17 1.39 11.83
CA ARG A 35 12.99 1.99 10.75
C ARG A 35 12.74 3.48 10.61
N LEU A 36 11.48 3.95 10.69
CA LEU A 36 11.16 5.37 10.67
C LEU A 36 11.72 6.10 11.90
N ALA A 37 11.59 5.52 13.09
CA ALA A 37 12.09 6.13 14.32
C ALA A 37 13.62 6.23 14.37
N GLU A 38 14.31 5.26 13.75
CA GLU A 38 15.78 5.15 13.74
C GLU A 38 16.43 5.69 12.44
N ASP A 39 15.66 6.39 11.59
CA ASP A 39 16.08 6.85 10.26
C ASP A 39 17.02 8.07 10.29
N ALA A 40 18.19 7.88 10.90
CA ALA A 40 19.15 8.97 11.13
C ALA A 40 19.69 9.62 9.84
N ASP A 41 19.72 8.89 8.72
CA ASP A 41 20.17 9.39 7.42
C ASP A 41 19.01 9.90 6.52
N GLY A 42 17.76 9.80 6.99
CA GLY A 42 16.57 10.24 6.27
C GLY A 42 16.21 9.37 5.06
N SER A 43 16.88 8.22 4.86
CA SER A 43 16.67 7.38 3.68
C SER A 43 15.30 6.72 3.67
N PHE A 44 14.77 6.34 4.84
CA PHE A 44 13.46 5.71 4.94
C PHE A 44 12.31 6.72 4.83
N HIS A 45 12.49 7.94 5.34
CA HIS A 45 11.59 9.07 5.07
C HIS A 45 11.57 9.42 3.58
N ALA A 46 12.72 9.42 2.90
CA ALA A 46 12.77 9.65 1.45
C ALA A 46 12.00 8.55 0.67
N ILE A 47 12.09 7.29 1.10
CA ILE A 47 11.28 6.19 0.52
C ILE A 47 9.79 6.45 0.74
N ARG A 48 9.38 6.87 1.94
CA ARG A 48 7.99 7.23 2.25
C ARG A 48 7.50 8.36 1.34
N ASP A 49 8.26 9.45 1.19
CA ASP A 49 7.90 10.58 0.34
C ASP A 49 7.80 10.19 -1.14
N GLU A 50 8.73 9.36 -1.62
CA GLU A 50 8.70 8.80 -2.97
C GLU A 50 7.45 7.91 -3.17
N PHE A 51 7.07 7.12 -2.17
CA PHE A 51 5.85 6.30 -2.19
C PHE A 51 4.58 7.15 -2.31
N ALA A 52 4.50 8.25 -1.54
CA ALA A 52 3.39 9.19 -1.61
C ALA A 52 3.28 9.83 -3.00
N ALA A 53 4.41 10.24 -3.57
CA ALA A 53 4.46 10.79 -4.92
C ALA A 53 3.99 9.77 -5.98
N HIS A 54 4.38 8.51 -5.86
CA HIS A 54 3.94 7.47 -6.79
C HIS A 54 2.44 7.22 -6.75
N ILE A 55 1.82 7.27 -5.56
CA ILE A 55 0.37 7.17 -5.41
C ILE A 55 -0.33 8.41 -5.99
N ARG A 56 0.15 9.61 -5.65
CA ARG A 56 -0.43 10.87 -6.13
C ARG A 56 -0.40 11.00 -7.64
N ASP A 57 0.73 10.65 -8.24
CA ASP A 57 1.01 10.86 -9.66
C ASP A 57 0.71 9.61 -10.50
N SER A 58 0.16 8.55 -9.88
CA SER A 58 -0.03 7.22 -10.49
C SER A 58 1.17 6.83 -11.36
N SER A 59 2.40 7.06 -10.91
CA SER A 59 3.55 7.13 -11.85
C SER A 59 4.25 5.80 -12.08
N ASN A 60 3.90 4.75 -11.32
CA ASN A 60 4.34 3.39 -11.63
C ASN A 60 3.40 2.74 -12.67
N PRO A 61 3.95 1.98 -13.64
CA PRO A 61 3.12 1.26 -14.60
C PRO A 61 2.29 0.17 -13.92
N PRO A 62 1.20 -0.31 -14.56
CA PRO A 62 0.41 -1.38 -14.02
C PRO A 62 1.26 -2.64 -13.77
N LEU A 63 1.02 -3.32 -12.64
CA LEU A 63 1.54 -4.66 -12.44
C LEU A 63 1.04 -5.60 -13.54
N ARG A 64 1.84 -6.62 -13.87
CA ARG A 64 1.50 -7.59 -14.94
C ARG A 64 0.12 -8.22 -14.67
N GLY A 65 -0.80 -8.11 -15.63
CA GLY A 65 -2.16 -8.65 -15.52
C GLY A 65 -3.09 -7.83 -14.62
N SER A 66 -2.70 -6.61 -14.26
CA SER A 66 -3.49 -5.69 -13.44
C SER A 66 -3.87 -4.43 -14.23
N THR A 67 -4.88 -3.71 -13.77
CA THR A 67 -5.17 -2.35 -14.25
C THR A 67 -4.28 -1.34 -13.51
N GLN A 68 -4.20 -0.10 -14.03
CA GLN A 68 -3.54 0.97 -13.29
C GLN A 68 -4.23 1.19 -11.94
N TRP A 69 -5.56 1.23 -11.91
CA TRP A 69 -6.32 1.40 -10.68
C TRP A 69 -6.02 0.33 -9.63
N ALA A 70 -6.01 -0.95 -10.03
CA ALA A 70 -5.70 -2.04 -9.13
C ALA A 70 -4.24 -2.00 -8.63
N THR A 71 -3.33 -1.44 -9.42
CA THR A 71 -1.95 -1.20 -9.00
C THR A 71 -1.88 -0.11 -7.96
N ASP A 72 -2.54 1.03 -8.18
CA ASP A 72 -2.58 2.15 -7.24
C ASP A 72 -3.26 1.75 -5.92
N GLU A 73 -4.33 0.96 -5.96
CA GLU A 73 -4.98 0.40 -4.77
C GLU A 73 -4.04 -0.54 -3.99
N TRP A 74 -3.16 -1.28 -4.67
CA TRP A 74 -2.14 -2.10 -4.01
C TRP A 74 -1.06 -1.24 -3.34
N TYR A 75 -0.61 -0.16 -3.99
CA TYR A 75 0.25 0.83 -3.36
C TYR A 75 -0.42 1.45 -2.11
N ARG A 76 -1.71 1.80 -2.16
CA ARG A 76 -2.44 2.27 -0.96
C ARG A 76 -2.48 1.24 0.16
N SER A 77 -2.64 -0.05 -0.15
CA SER A 77 -2.52 -1.11 0.87
C SER A 77 -1.14 -1.16 1.50
N ILE A 78 -0.07 -1.11 0.71
CA ILE A 78 1.30 -1.07 1.26
C ILE A 78 1.51 0.17 2.12
N TRP A 79 1.08 1.34 1.65
CA TRP A 79 1.19 2.56 2.45
C TRP A 79 0.51 2.40 3.81
N TYR A 80 -0.73 1.89 3.81
CA TYR A 80 -1.48 1.64 5.03
C TYR A 80 -0.76 0.65 5.95
N ASP A 81 -0.21 -0.43 5.39
CA ASP A 81 0.47 -1.48 6.16
C ASP A 81 1.81 -1.03 6.74
N VAL A 82 2.54 -0.18 6.02
CA VAL A 82 3.93 0.21 6.36
C VAL A 82 3.98 1.52 7.14
N PHE A 83 3.22 2.52 6.73
CA PHE A 83 3.32 3.90 7.23
C PHE A 83 2.17 4.31 8.14
N GLY A 84 1.05 3.57 8.12
CA GLY A 84 -0.07 3.77 9.04
C GLY A 84 -1.35 4.28 8.38
N PRO A 85 -2.37 4.62 9.19
CA PRO A 85 -3.73 4.85 8.71
C PRO A 85 -3.95 6.20 8.02
N GLU A 86 -3.02 7.14 8.15
CA GLU A 86 -3.11 8.43 7.47
C GLU A 86 -2.93 8.24 5.95
N ALA A 87 -3.80 8.86 5.16
CA ALA A 87 -3.71 8.79 3.71
C ALA A 87 -2.37 9.37 3.20
N PRO A 88 -1.81 8.84 2.09
CA PRO A 88 -0.64 9.42 1.47
C PRO A 88 -0.87 10.91 1.13
N PRO A 89 0.08 11.80 1.43
CA PRO A 89 -0.07 13.22 1.13
C PRO A 89 -0.39 13.48 -0.35
N GLY A 90 -1.55 14.10 -0.60
CA GLY A 90 -2.00 14.43 -1.95
C GLY A 90 -2.63 13.28 -2.73
N ASP A 91 -2.91 12.12 -2.10
CA ASP A 91 -3.64 11.03 -2.76
C ASP A 91 -4.99 11.55 -3.33
N PRO A 92 -5.22 11.43 -4.65
CA PRO A 92 -6.46 11.87 -5.28
C PRO A 92 -7.67 11.01 -4.90
N TYR A 93 -7.46 9.77 -4.45
CA TYR A 93 -8.51 8.80 -4.16
C TYR A 93 -8.27 8.09 -2.82
N PRO A 94 -8.21 8.82 -1.69
CA PRO A 94 -7.94 8.23 -0.38
C PRO A 94 -8.99 7.18 -0.03
N VAL A 95 -8.57 6.17 0.74
CA VAL A 95 -9.49 5.19 1.32
C VAL A 95 -10.04 5.78 2.62
N PRO A 96 -11.37 5.86 2.81
CA PRO A 96 -11.96 6.25 4.08
C PRO A 96 -11.44 5.40 5.24
N ALA A 97 -11.24 6.02 6.41
CA ALA A 97 -10.62 5.33 7.55
C ALA A 97 -11.46 4.13 8.00
N GLU A 98 -12.79 4.27 7.96
CA GLU A 98 -13.78 3.27 8.33
C GLU A 98 -13.84 2.04 7.40
N ASP A 99 -13.32 2.16 6.18
CA ASP A 99 -13.30 1.06 5.21
C ASP A 99 -12.20 0.04 5.53
N TRP A 100 -11.12 0.47 6.20
CA TRP A 100 -10.00 -0.42 6.55
C TRP A 100 -10.41 -1.45 7.60
N GLY A 101 -10.10 -2.71 7.35
CA GLY A 101 -10.49 -3.82 8.22
C GLY A 101 -11.99 -4.13 8.20
N SER A 102 -12.76 -3.53 7.28
CA SER A 102 -14.19 -3.80 7.10
C SER A 102 -14.51 -4.18 5.65
N THR A 103 -14.63 -3.19 4.76
CA THR A 103 -14.87 -3.41 3.32
C THR A 103 -13.56 -3.57 2.56
N ARG A 104 -12.45 -3.07 3.12
CA ARG A 104 -11.10 -3.10 2.57
C ARG A 104 -10.13 -3.80 3.53
N VAL A 105 -9.59 -4.93 3.09
CA VAL A 105 -8.51 -5.64 3.79
C VAL A 105 -7.20 -5.56 3.00
N THR A 106 -6.08 -5.54 3.71
CA THR A 106 -4.73 -5.49 3.13
C THR A 106 -4.03 -6.85 3.20
N THR A 107 -2.88 -6.96 2.55
CA THR A 107 -2.05 -8.17 2.62
C THR A 107 -1.64 -8.47 4.06
N TYR A 108 -1.24 -7.45 4.85
CA TYR A 108 -0.90 -7.67 6.25
C TYR A 108 -2.08 -8.25 7.03
N MET A 109 -3.29 -7.69 6.86
CA MET A 109 -4.49 -8.21 7.53
C MET A 109 -4.77 -9.67 7.17
N ILE A 110 -4.58 -10.07 5.92
CA ILE A 110 -4.88 -11.44 5.46
C ILE A 110 -3.94 -12.48 6.07
N TYR A 111 -2.65 -12.13 6.23
CA TYR A 111 -1.62 -13.10 6.56
C TYR A 111 -1.07 -12.99 7.99
N ALA A 112 -1.22 -11.83 8.63
CA ALA A 112 -0.66 -11.55 9.95
C ALA A 112 -1.73 -11.53 11.06
N VAL A 113 -2.99 -11.31 10.71
CA VAL A 113 -4.11 -11.18 11.67
C VAL A 113 -4.97 -12.43 11.68
N ASN A 114 -5.40 -12.82 12.87
CA ASN A 114 -6.24 -13.98 13.14
C ASN A 114 -7.26 -13.62 14.25
N ASP A 115 -8.32 -14.42 14.42
CA ASP A 115 -9.26 -14.24 15.54
C ASP A 115 -8.71 -14.80 16.86
N GLU A 116 -7.76 -15.74 16.80
CA GLU A 116 -7.00 -16.25 17.94
C GLU A 116 -5.64 -15.53 18.05
N GLU A 117 -5.32 -15.01 19.24
CA GLU A 117 -4.10 -14.20 19.47
C GLU A 117 -2.83 -15.00 19.23
N GLU A 118 -2.80 -16.27 19.63
CA GLU A 118 -1.67 -17.18 19.44
C GLU A 118 -1.39 -17.54 17.97
N ALA A 119 -2.33 -17.26 17.07
CA ALA A 119 -2.22 -17.50 15.64
C ALA A 119 -1.88 -16.23 14.84
N MET A 120 -1.77 -15.07 15.51
CA MET A 120 -1.31 -13.82 14.89
C MET A 120 0.21 -13.78 14.78
N SER A 121 0.74 -12.94 13.89
CA SER A 121 2.16 -12.61 13.92
C SER A 121 2.51 -11.81 15.17
N ASP A 122 3.77 -11.90 15.62
CA ASP A 122 4.23 -11.28 16.86
C ASP A 122 3.95 -9.77 16.95
N GLY A 123 4.02 -9.03 15.83
CA GLY A 123 3.78 -7.58 15.79
C GLY A 123 2.36 -7.17 15.41
N ALA A 124 1.45 -8.11 15.14
CA ALA A 124 0.08 -7.80 14.76
C ALA A 124 -0.71 -7.05 15.86
N PRO A 125 -0.57 -7.36 17.17
CA PRO A 125 -1.27 -6.61 18.21
C PRO A 125 -0.92 -5.12 18.22
N GLU A 126 0.37 -4.76 18.18
CA GLU A 126 0.79 -3.35 18.09
C GLU A 126 0.37 -2.70 16.77
N TRP A 127 0.45 -3.45 15.67
CA TRP A 127 0.07 -2.96 14.34
C TRP A 127 -1.43 -2.62 14.27
N LEU A 128 -2.30 -3.46 14.84
CA LEU A 128 -3.75 -3.24 14.94
C LEU A 128 -4.07 -2.05 15.85
N ALA A 129 -3.42 -1.98 17.02
CA ALA A 129 -3.61 -0.89 17.97
C ALA A 129 -3.26 0.48 17.36
N ALA A 130 -2.16 0.55 16.60
CA ALA A 130 -1.76 1.78 15.89
C ALA A 130 -2.76 2.25 14.83
N ARG A 131 -3.69 1.37 14.42
CA ARG A 131 -4.71 1.62 13.40
C ARG A 131 -6.13 1.69 13.95
N GLY A 132 -6.29 1.51 15.27
CA GLY A 132 -7.60 1.49 15.91
C GLY A 132 -8.49 0.33 15.43
N LEU A 133 -7.89 -0.80 15.03
CA LEU A 133 -8.61 -1.97 14.54
C LEU A 133 -8.71 -3.05 15.62
N ALA A 134 -9.80 -3.81 15.60
CA ALA A 134 -9.95 -5.03 16.38
C ALA A 134 -9.65 -6.27 15.50
N ALA A 135 -8.88 -7.21 16.02
CA ALA A 135 -8.49 -8.43 15.30
C ALA A 135 -9.71 -9.21 14.79
N LYS A 136 -10.74 -9.36 15.65
CA LYS A 136 -11.98 -10.05 15.30
C LYS A 136 -12.72 -9.38 14.13
N ASP A 137 -12.84 -8.07 14.13
CA ASP A 137 -13.56 -7.34 13.07
C ASP A 137 -12.84 -7.51 11.73
N VAL A 138 -11.50 -7.42 11.75
CA VAL A 138 -10.66 -7.67 10.57
C VAL A 138 -10.80 -9.11 10.09
N TYR A 139 -10.78 -10.09 11.00
CA TYR A 139 -10.93 -11.50 10.64
C TYR A 139 -12.29 -11.80 9.99
N ASP A 140 -13.37 -11.29 10.59
CA ASP A 140 -14.73 -11.44 10.06
C ASP A 140 -14.87 -10.74 8.68
N ALA A 141 -14.14 -9.63 8.48
CA ALA A 141 -14.08 -8.90 7.22
C ALA A 141 -13.35 -9.67 6.11
N ILE A 142 -12.25 -10.38 6.39
CA ILE A 142 -11.48 -11.14 5.39
C ILE A 142 -12.39 -12.11 4.61
N GLY A 143 -13.34 -12.77 5.28
CA GLY A 143 -14.28 -13.70 4.66
C GLY A 143 -15.30 -13.05 3.71
N ASN A 144 -15.51 -11.74 3.81
CA ASN A 144 -16.49 -10.96 3.04
C ASN A 144 -15.86 -9.84 2.20
N ALA A 145 -14.54 -9.73 2.21
CA ALA A 145 -13.85 -8.54 1.75
C ALA A 145 -13.89 -8.38 0.23
N THR A 146 -14.06 -7.13 -0.21
CA THR A 146 -13.75 -6.75 -1.59
C THR A 146 -12.34 -6.19 -1.61
N LEU A 147 -11.37 -6.97 -2.09
CA LEU A 147 -9.95 -6.54 -2.13
C LEU A 147 -9.69 -5.33 -3.03
N ARG A 148 -10.65 -4.95 -3.89
CA ARG A 148 -10.47 -3.91 -4.89
C ARG A 148 -11.74 -3.06 -5.01
N ARG A 149 -11.64 -1.77 -4.67
CA ARG A 149 -12.71 -0.81 -4.93
C ARG A 149 -12.95 -0.67 -6.44
N PRO A 150 -14.19 -0.35 -6.88
CA PRO A 150 -14.42 -0.01 -8.27
C PRO A 150 -13.57 1.19 -8.68
N GLU A 151 -13.14 1.21 -9.94
CA GLU A 151 -12.42 2.35 -10.50
C GLU A 151 -13.32 3.60 -10.48
N PRO A 152 -12.84 4.75 -9.97
CA PRO A 152 -13.59 6.01 -10.02
C PRO A 152 -13.88 6.45 -11.46
N ALA A 153 -15.06 7.01 -11.70
CA ALA A 153 -15.49 7.38 -13.06
C ALA A 153 -14.59 8.45 -13.71
N ASP A 154 -13.95 9.30 -12.92
CA ASP A 154 -13.03 10.36 -13.36
C ASP A 154 -11.57 9.90 -13.46
N TYR A 155 -11.27 8.64 -13.10
CA TYR A 155 -9.90 8.13 -13.00
C TYR A 155 -9.14 8.18 -14.33
N ALA A 156 -9.78 7.79 -15.44
CA ALA A 156 -9.18 7.87 -16.76
C ALA A 156 -8.81 9.32 -17.15
N GLU A 157 -9.65 10.30 -16.79
CA GLU A 157 -9.35 11.72 -17.02
C GLU A 157 -8.21 12.20 -16.12
N HIS A 158 -8.16 11.74 -14.87
CA HIS A 158 -7.05 12.01 -13.97
C HIS A 158 -5.72 11.52 -14.54
N LEU A 159 -5.64 10.26 -14.99
CA LEU A 159 -4.43 9.71 -15.63
C LEU A 159 -4.00 10.52 -16.86
N ARG A 160 -4.96 10.93 -17.71
CA ARG A 160 -4.67 11.77 -18.88
C ARG A 160 -4.04 13.11 -18.47
N ARG A 161 -4.59 13.78 -17.46
CA ARG A 161 -4.05 15.06 -16.94
C ARG A 161 -2.63 14.90 -16.38
N LEU A 162 -2.35 13.78 -15.71
CA LEU A 162 -1.00 13.48 -15.20
C LEU A 162 0.01 13.26 -16.33
N THR A 163 -0.39 12.58 -17.40
CA THR A 163 0.43 12.42 -18.62
C THR A 163 0.68 13.76 -19.29
N GLU A 164 -0.36 14.59 -19.50
CA GLU A 164 -0.24 15.94 -20.08
C GLU A 164 0.68 16.84 -19.25
N ALA A 165 0.72 16.66 -17.93
CA ALA A 165 1.60 17.38 -17.00
C ALA A 165 3.04 16.81 -16.92
N GLY A 166 3.36 15.72 -17.63
CA GLY A 166 4.66 15.06 -17.56
C GLY A 166 4.97 14.46 -16.17
N LEU A 167 3.93 14.09 -15.41
CA LEU A 167 4.05 13.44 -14.11
C LEU A 167 4.05 11.91 -14.21
N ARG A 168 3.48 11.38 -15.30
CA ARG A 168 3.37 9.96 -15.62
C ARG A 168 3.81 9.73 -17.07
N GLU A 169 4.44 8.58 -17.33
CA GLU A 169 4.71 8.13 -18.71
C GLU A 169 3.42 7.69 -19.39
N GLU A 170 3.26 8.03 -20.66
CA GLU A 170 2.15 7.52 -21.45
C GLU A 170 2.23 5.99 -21.48
N ALA A 171 1.10 5.31 -21.25
CA ALA A 171 1.08 3.87 -21.33
C ALA A 171 1.41 3.48 -22.78
N SER A 172 2.60 2.94 -23.01
CA SER A 172 3.02 2.50 -24.35
C SER A 172 1.98 1.52 -24.89
N SER A 173 1.24 1.95 -25.89
CA SER A 173 0.37 1.09 -26.69
C SER A 173 1.23 0.31 -27.68
N ASP A 174 2.08 -0.59 -27.18
CA ASP A 174 2.67 -1.64 -27.99
C ASP A 174 1.82 -2.90 -27.79
N GLY A 175 1.13 -3.28 -28.87
CA GLY A 175 0.20 -4.41 -28.96
C GLY A 175 0.86 -5.76 -29.21
#